data_AF-A0A7C4JM26-F1
#
_entry.id   AF-A0A7C4JM26-F1
#
_cell.length_a   1.000
_cell.length_b   1.000
_cell.length_c   1.000
_cell.angle_alpha   90.00
_cell.angle_beta   90.00
_cell.angle_gamma   90.00
#
_symmetry.space_group_name_H-M   'P 1'
#
loop_
_entity.id
_entity.type
_entity.pdbx_description
1 polymer ?
#
loop_
_entity_poly.entity_id
_entity_poly.type
_entity_poly.pdbx_seq_one_letter_code
_entity_poly.pdbx_strand_id
1 'polypeptide(L)'
;MDVLSLKGLETIVYGSIARGDVKPKSDVDVFIQYPVSSAILQVYLEENGFKIYRKVLVQATPSYVPKAYIYLDEEELTSISFPLAKMKKEEIEFYKLAGQLDYNRLREGGRVPGINKDLLFIVPVEDGHIEMPVKMNIERAAKIIGVDPQTIRNRIRVLEKRREHGRNGVYREIEASREENFEDILDYLRDRDPALRRRLKKYE
;
A
#
# COMPACT_ATOMS: atom_id res chain seq x y z
N MET A 1 -3.65 -13.87 -4.50
CA MET A 1 -2.43 -13.52 -5.26
C MET A 1 -2.20 -14.48 -6.41
N ASP A 2 -2.47 -15.77 -6.25
CA ASP A 2 -2.32 -16.83 -7.27
C ASP A 2 -2.92 -16.43 -8.62
N VAL A 3 -4.18 -15.98 -8.62
CA VAL A 3 -4.87 -15.52 -9.84
C VAL A 3 -4.14 -14.37 -10.52
N LEU A 4 -3.63 -13.39 -9.78
CA LEU A 4 -2.85 -12.28 -10.34
C LEU A 4 -1.49 -12.75 -10.88
N SER A 5 -0.84 -13.68 -10.17
CA SER A 5 0.43 -14.27 -10.60
C SER A 5 0.29 -15.07 -11.89
N LEU A 6 -0.82 -15.79 -12.09
CA LEU A 6 -1.13 -16.49 -13.35
C LEU A 6 -1.27 -15.53 -14.54
N LYS A 7 -1.68 -14.28 -14.30
CA LYS A 7 -1.70 -13.21 -15.30
C LYS A 7 -0.31 -12.59 -15.58
N GLY A 8 0.72 -13.03 -14.86
CA GLY A 8 2.05 -12.44 -14.89
C GLY A 8 2.18 -11.12 -14.11
N LEU A 9 1.25 -10.83 -13.17
CA LEU A 9 1.35 -9.63 -12.34
C LEU A 9 2.20 -9.90 -11.10
N GLU A 10 3.23 -9.09 -10.90
CA GLU A 10 4.04 -9.12 -9.68
C GLU A 10 3.31 -8.37 -8.57
N THR A 11 3.07 -9.07 -7.46
CA THR A 11 2.28 -8.56 -6.34
C THR A 11 3.05 -8.73 -5.05
N ILE A 12 2.79 -7.83 -4.12
CA ILE A 12 3.25 -7.93 -2.74
C ILE A 12 2.04 -7.88 -1.79
N VAL A 13 2.21 -8.47 -0.61
CA VAL A 13 1.48 -8.05 0.60
C VAL A 13 2.40 -7.21 1.45
N TYR A 14 1.82 -6.43 2.35
CA TYR A 14 2.59 -5.63 3.28
C TYR A 14 1.87 -5.51 4.62
N GLY A 15 2.52 -4.89 5.60
CA GLY A 15 1.89 -4.64 6.88
C GLY A 15 1.77 -5.91 7.72
N SER A 16 0.65 -6.06 8.43
CA SER A 16 0.48 -7.17 9.39
C SER A 16 0.52 -8.55 8.72
N ILE A 17 0.06 -8.68 7.48
CA ILE A 17 0.11 -9.95 6.74
C ILE A 17 1.56 -10.35 6.48
N ALA A 18 2.40 -9.43 6.01
CA ALA A 18 3.80 -9.70 5.69
C ALA A 18 4.66 -9.95 6.96
N ARG A 19 4.30 -9.31 8.07
CA ARG A 19 5.02 -9.44 9.34
C ARG A 19 4.53 -10.60 10.22
N GLY A 20 3.28 -11.02 10.04
CA GLY A 20 2.65 -12.08 10.82
C GLY A 20 2.02 -11.62 12.14
N ASP A 21 1.95 -10.31 12.42
CA ASP A 21 1.23 -9.74 13.57
C ASP A 21 -0.26 -9.49 13.26
N VAL A 22 -0.92 -10.50 12.66
CA VAL A 22 -2.30 -10.42 12.18
C VAL A 22 -3.32 -10.49 13.33
N LYS A 23 -4.45 -9.78 13.17
CA LYS A 23 -5.60 -9.78 14.09
C LYS A 23 -6.87 -10.17 13.31
N PRO A 24 -7.97 -10.55 13.98
CA PRO A 24 -9.21 -10.92 13.29
C PRO A 24 -9.79 -9.85 12.36
N LYS A 25 -9.45 -8.57 12.60
CA LYS A 25 -9.85 -7.42 11.77
C LYS A 25 -8.69 -6.83 10.97
N SER A 26 -7.67 -7.64 10.67
CA SER A 26 -6.55 -7.20 9.85
C SER A 26 -6.96 -7.19 8.38
N ASP A 27 -6.71 -6.07 7.71
CA ASP A 27 -6.90 -5.95 6.27
C ASP A 27 -5.87 -6.83 5.51
N VAL A 28 -6.31 -7.41 4.39
CA VAL A 28 -5.53 -8.15 3.41
C VAL A 28 -5.39 -7.29 2.16
N ASP A 29 -4.32 -6.51 2.13
CA ASP A 29 -3.97 -5.68 0.97
C ASP A 29 -2.98 -6.40 0.05
N VAL A 30 -3.40 -6.68 -1.17
CA VAL A 30 -2.52 -7.10 -2.26
C VAL A 30 -2.17 -5.87 -3.11
N PHE A 31 -0.89 -5.57 -3.23
CA PHE A 31 -0.41 -4.37 -3.93
C PHE A 31 0.43 -4.72 -5.16
N ILE A 32 0.07 -4.13 -6.31
CA ILE A 32 0.88 -4.16 -7.54
C ILE A 32 1.70 -2.86 -7.56
N GLN A 33 3.02 -2.95 -7.53
CA GLN A 33 3.90 -1.79 -7.31
C GLN A 33 4.12 -0.91 -8.56
N TYR A 34 3.34 -1.12 -9.62
CA TYR A 34 3.45 -0.40 -10.88
C TYR A 34 2.07 -0.17 -11.48
N PRO A 35 1.92 0.82 -12.39
CA PRO A 35 0.65 1.08 -13.05
C PRO A 35 0.20 -0.11 -13.90
N VAL A 36 -1.08 -0.44 -13.78
CA VAL A 36 -1.76 -1.47 -14.59
C VAL A 36 -3.07 -0.88 -15.11
N SER A 37 -3.57 -1.42 -16.22
CA SER A 37 -4.88 -1.04 -16.74
C SER A 37 -5.97 -1.51 -15.78
N SER A 38 -6.74 -0.54 -15.24
CA SER A 38 -7.82 -0.83 -14.30
C SER A 38 -8.92 -1.70 -14.92
N ALA A 39 -9.32 -1.41 -16.16
CA ALA A 39 -10.32 -2.16 -16.90
C ALA A 39 -9.90 -3.62 -17.13
N ILE A 40 -8.67 -3.86 -17.60
CA ILE A 40 -8.17 -5.21 -17.86
C ILE A 40 -8.05 -6.00 -16.56
N LEU A 41 -7.63 -5.36 -15.47
CA LEU A 41 -7.55 -5.99 -14.16
C LEU A 41 -8.95 -6.36 -13.63
N GLN A 42 -9.92 -5.45 -13.74
CA GLN A 42 -11.31 -5.69 -13.34
C GLN A 42 -11.91 -6.88 -14.07
N VAL A 43 -11.88 -6.88 -15.41
CA VAL A 43 -12.42 -7.99 -16.22
C VAL A 43 -11.77 -9.31 -15.81
N TYR A 44 -10.45 -9.32 -15.66
CA TYR A 44 -9.73 -10.54 -15.28
C TYR A 44 -10.11 -11.05 -13.88
N LEU A 45 -10.33 -10.16 -12.92
CA LEU A 45 -10.78 -10.56 -11.58
C LEU A 45 -12.18 -11.17 -11.64
N GLU A 46 -13.10 -10.55 -12.37
CA GLU A 46 -14.48 -11.02 -12.54
C GLU A 46 -14.53 -12.38 -13.26
N GLU A 47 -13.75 -12.56 -14.32
CA GLU A 47 -13.60 -13.85 -15.04
C GLU A 47 -13.05 -14.97 -14.15
N ASN A 48 -12.30 -14.62 -13.09
CA ASN A 48 -11.77 -15.56 -12.12
C ASN A 48 -12.62 -15.66 -10.84
N GLY A 49 -13.89 -15.22 -10.89
CA GLY A 49 -14.88 -15.42 -9.85
C GLY A 49 -14.82 -14.43 -8.68
N PHE A 50 -14.02 -13.35 -8.78
CA PHE A 50 -14.04 -12.28 -7.78
C PHE A 50 -15.15 -11.29 -8.07
N LYS A 51 -15.91 -10.94 -7.03
CA LYS A 51 -16.91 -9.87 -7.11
C LYS A 51 -16.29 -8.56 -6.66
N ILE A 52 -16.43 -7.52 -7.48
CA ILE A 52 -16.01 -6.16 -7.10
C ILE A 52 -17.13 -5.50 -6.30
N TYR A 53 -16.82 -5.14 -5.06
CA TYR A 53 -17.74 -4.51 -4.13
C TYR A 53 -17.62 -3.00 -4.15
N ARG A 54 -16.41 -2.48 -4.19
CA ARG A 54 -16.15 -1.03 -4.20
C ARG A 54 -14.86 -0.71 -4.94
N LYS A 55 -14.86 0.39 -5.68
CA LYS A 55 -13.68 0.96 -6.34
C LYS A 55 -13.45 2.37 -5.81
N VAL A 56 -12.23 2.65 -5.37
CA VAL A 56 -11.90 3.97 -4.84
C VAL A 56 -10.50 4.40 -5.25
N LEU A 57 -10.39 5.65 -5.68
CA LEU A 57 -9.13 6.33 -5.92
C LEU A 57 -8.77 7.10 -4.65
N VAL A 58 -7.62 6.76 -4.07
CA VAL A 58 -7.12 7.39 -2.84
C VAL A 58 -5.80 8.10 -3.13
N GLN A 59 -5.69 9.33 -2.67
CA GLN A 59 -4.43 10.06 -2.65
C GLN A 59 -4.19 10.61 -1.25
N ALA A 60 -3.18 10.07 -0.57
CA ALA A 60 -2.89 10.45 0.82
C ALA A 60 -2.33 11.88 0.95
N THR A 61 -1.56 12.35 -0.03
CA THR A 61 -0.99 13.70 -0.05
C THR A 61 -0.89 14.22 -1.50
N PRO A 62 -0.93 15.55 -1.73
CA PRO A 62 -0.83 16.10 -3.09
C PRO A 62 0.46 15.71 -3.84
N SER A 63 1.52 15.41 -3.11
CA SER A 63 2.84 15.09 -3.66
C SER A 63 3.03 13.61 -4.00
N TYR A 64 2.09 12.75 -3.60
CA TYR A 64 2.09 11.30 -3.84
C TYR A 64 1.23 10.96 -5.05
N VAL A 65 1.50 9.79 -5.66
CA VAL A 65 0.66 9.29 -6.75
C VAL A 65 -0.69 8.82 -6.18
N PRO A 66 -1.81 9.17 -6.84
CA PRO A 66 -3.08 8.50 -6.59
C PRO A 66 -2.95 6.98 -6.78
N LYS A 67 -3.65 6.22 -5.94
CA LYS A 67 -3.71 4.76 -6.00
C LYS A 67 -5.16 4.35 -6.19
N ALA A 68 -5.37 3.37 -7.04
CA ALA A 68 -6.61 2.65 -7.15
C ALA A 68 -6.67 1.58 -6.06
N TYR A 69 -7.85 1.41 -5.48
CA TYR A 69 -8.21 0.33 -4.58
C TYR A 69 -9.48 -0.32 -5.11
N ILE A 70 -9.45 -1.64 -5.20
CA ILE A 70 -10.57 -2.50 -5.60
C ILE A 70 -10.83 -3.44 -4.42
N TYR A 71 -11.96 -3.28 -3.75
CA TYR A 71 -12.37 -4.12 -2.63
C TYR A 71 -13.16 -5.33 -3.12
N LEU A 72 -12.84 -6.49 -2.56
CA LEU A 72 -13.31 -7.80 -3.01
C LEU A 72 -14.30 -8.47 -2.04
N ASP A 73 -14.63 -7.80 -0.94
CA ASP A 73 -15.65 -8.23 0.03
C ASP A 73 -16.46 -7.04 0.56
N GLU A 74 -17.56 -7.35 1.25
CA GLU A 74 -18.51 -6.37 1.80
C GLU A 74 -17.96 -5.60 3.00
N GLU A 75 -17.01 -6.19 3.74
CA GLU A 75 -16.42 -5.60 4.93
C GLU A 75 -15.23 -4.68 4.60
N GLU A 76 -14.85 -4.61 3.31
CA GLU A 76 -13.69 -3.88 2.78
C GLU A 76 -12.36 -4.35 3.38
N LEU A 77 -12.27 -5.60 3.83
CA LEU A 77 -11.06 -6.15 4.46
C LEU A 77 -10.06 -6.71 3.45
N THR A 78 -10.48 -7.03 2.23
CA THR A 78 -9.64 -7.58 1.17
C THR A 78 -9.61 -6.63 -0.01
N SER A 79 -8.42 -6.14 -0.33
CA SER A 79 -8.24 -5.17 -1.40
C SER A 79 -7.13 -5.57 -2.37
N ILE A 80 -7.31 -5.19 -3.64
CA ILE A 80 -6.22 -5.09 -4.60
C ILE A 80 -6.00 -3.61 -4.87
N SER A 81 -4.76 -3.16 -4.73
CA SER A 81 -4.40 -1.78 -5.00
C SER A 81 -3.18 -1.64 -5.90
N PHE A 82 -3.11 -0.51 -6.61
CA PHE A 82 -2.01 -0.21 -7.53
C PHE A 82 -1.91 1.30 -7.77
N PRO A 83 -0.71 1.82 -8.07
CA PRO A 83 -0.52 3.24 -8.34
C PRO A 83 -0.99 3.58 -9.77
N LEU A 84 -1.59 4.75 -9.96
CA LEU A 84 -2.05 5.19 -11.30
C LEU A 84 -0.95 5.84 -12.15
N ALA A 85 0.25 6.00 -11.59
CA ALA A 85 1.46 6.42 -12.29
C ALA A 85 2.69 5.94 -11.51
N LYS A 86 3.89 6.18 -12.03
CA LYS A 86 5.13 5.76 -11.37
C LYS A 86 5.25 6.37 -9.96
N MET A 87 5.50 5.49 -8.99
CA MET A 87 5.73 5.86 -7.60
C MET A 87 7.11 6.49 -7.39
N LYS A 88 7.19 7.39 -6.42
CA LYS A 88 8.47 7.89 -5.91
C LYS A 88 9.18 6.84 -5.07
N LYS A 89 10.49 7.03 -4.91
CA LYS A 89 11.31 6.21 -4.00
C LYS A 89 10.72 6.19 -2.59
N GLU A 90 10.33 7.34 -2.06
CA GLU A 90 9.77 7.43 -0.70
C GLU A 90 8.40 6.73 -0.58
N GLU A 91 7.63 6.65 -1.67
CA GLU A 91 6.36 5.93 -1.70
C GLU A 91 6.58 4.41 -1.72
N ILE A 92 7.61 3.93 -2.43
CA ILE A 92 8.00 2.51 -2.43
C ILE A 92 8.59 2.12 -1.08
N GLU A 93 9.45 2.98 -0.50
CA GLU A 93 10.06 2.75 0.81
C GLU A 93 9.04 2.62 1.94
N PHE A 94 7.85 3.21 1.81
CA PHE A 94 6.76 3.00 2.76
C PHE A 94 6.39 1.52 2.91
N TYR A 95 6.26 0.78 1.80
CA TYR A 95 5.89 -0.64 1.82
C TYR A 95 7.02 -1.49 2.40
N LYS A 96 8.28 -1.20 2.04
CA LYS A 96 9.45 -1.83 2.67
C LYS A 96 9.47 -1.61 4.18
N LEU A 97 9.21 -0.39 4.61
CA LEU A 97 9.19 -0.03 6.02
C LEU A 97 8.07 -0.73 6.78
N ALA A 98 6.89 -0.86 6.17
CA ALA A 98 5.76 -1.60 6.75
C ALA A 98 6.03 -3.11 6.87
N GLY A 99 7.09 -3.62 6.24
CA GLY A 99 7.30 -5.03 5.97
C GLY A 99 6.52 -5.42 4.72
N GLN A 100 7.21 -5.84 3.67
CA GLN A 100 6.61 -6.31 2.42
C GLN A 100 7.10 -7.71 2.06
N LEU A 101 6.22 -8.50 1.47
CA LEU A 101 6.51 -9.86 1.05
C LEU A 101 5.92 -10.10 -0.34
N ASP A 102 6.73 -10.64 -1.25
CA ASP A 102 6.24 -11.06 -2.56
C ASP A 102 5.44 -12.36 -2.48
N TYR A 103 4.77 -12.68 -3.59
CA TYR A 103 3.94 -13.87 -3.71
C TYR A 103 4.67 -15.17 -3.36
N ASN A 104 5.89 -15.37 -3.86
CA ASN A 104 6.62 -16.62 -3.68
C ASN A 104 6.99 -16.82 -2.21
N ARG A 105 7.54 -15.78 -1.58
CA ARG A 105 7.91 -15.84 -0.16
C ARG A 105 6.70 -15.97 0.75
N LEU A 106 5.56 -15.37 0.40
CA LEU A 106 4.32 -15.56 1.15
C LEU A 106 3.82 -17.01 1.06
N ARG A 107 3.86 -17.60 -0.14
CA ARG A 107 3.44 -19.00 -0.38
C ARG A 107 4.28 -20.00 0.42
N GLU A 108 5.55 -19.68 0.66
CA GLU A 108 6.47 -20.46 1.50
C GLU A 108 6.28 -20.23 3.01
N GLY A 109 5.27 -19.46 3.42
CA GLY A 109 5.03 -19.12 4.84
C GLY A 109 6.02 -18.10 5.40
N GLY A 110 6.72 -17.36 4.52
CA GLY A 110 7.69 -16.36 4.91
C GLY A 110 7.06 -15.23 5.73
N ARG A 111 7.85 -14.66 6.64
CA ARG A 111 7.54 -13.45 7.38
C ARG A 111 8.74 -12.51 7.36
N VAL A 112 8.49 -11.21 7.43
CA VAL A 112 9.53 -10.18 7.39
C VAL A 112 9.39 -9.16 8.52
N PRO A 113 10.50 -8.57 8.98
CA PRO A 113 10.44 -7.47 9.93
C PRO A 113 9.83 -6.20 9.30
N GLY A 114 9.25 -5.33 10.13
CA GLY A 114 8.70 -4.05 9.68
C GLY A 114 8.20 -3.19 10.82
N ILE A 115 7.65 -2.02 10.50
CA ILE A 115 7.11 -1.07 11.48
C ILE A 115 5.60 -0.91 11.28
N ASN A 116 4.83 -1.04 12.36
CA ASN A 116 3.39 -0.84 12.33
C ASN A 116 2.98 0.64 12.49
N LYS A 117 1.67 0.92 12.46
CA LYS A 117 1.11 2.29 12.58
C LYS A 117 1.33 2.94 13.96
N ASP A 118 1.68 2.13 14.95
CA ASP A 118 1.97 2.53 16.33
C ASP A 118 3.46 2.75 16.59
N LEU A 119 4.28 2.75 15.53
CA LEU A 119 5.74 2.90 15.60
C LEU A 119 6.42 1.77 16.40
N LEU A 120 5.80 0.59 16.43
CA LEU A 120 6.42 -0.63 16.93
C LEU A 120 7.17 -1.31 15.79
N PHE A 121 8.44 -1.60 16.04
CA PHE A 121 9.26 -2.49 15.24
C PHE A 121 8.90 -3.94 15.59
N ILE A 122 8.38 -4.65 14.59
CA ILE A 122 7.90 -6.02 14.69
C ILE A 122 8.96 -6.92 14.06
N VAL A 123 9.42 -7.91 14.82
CA VAL A 123 10.36 -8.93 14.35
C VAL A 123 9.69 -10.30 14.49
N PRO A 124 9.38 -10.99 13.37
CA PRO A 124 8.85 -12.34 13.42
C PRO A 124 9.85 -13.28 14.10
N VAL A 125 9.35 -14.16 14.97
CA VAL A 125 10.09 -15.30 15.53
C VAL A 125 9.31 -16.58 15.21
N GLU A 126 9.86 -17.76 15.50
CA GLU A 126 9.22 -19.06 15.19
C GLU A 126 7.74 -19.06 15.60
N ASP A 127 7.45 -18.78 16.88
CA ASP A 127 6.10 -18.61 17.40
C ASP A 127 5.79 -17.13 17.69
N GLY A 128 5.01 -16.50 16.81
CA GLY A 128 4.59 -15.10 16.97
C GLY A 128 5.65 -14.08 16.58
N HIS A 129 5.80 -13.02 17.36
CA HIS A 129 6.68 -11.89 17.06
C HIS A 129 7.13 -11.14 18.31
N ILE A 130 8.24 -10.44 18.20
CA ILE A 130 8.73 -9.50 19.21
C ILE A 130 8.35 -8.08 18.78
N GLU A 131 7.84 -7.29 19.71
CA GLU A 131 7.51 -5.88 19.53
C GLU A 131 8.49 -4.99 20.31
N MET A 132 9.06 -3.98 19.64
CA MET A 132 9.93 -3.00 20.28
C MET A 132 9.56 -1.59 19.80
N PRO A 133 9.47 -0.57 20.67
CA PRO A 133 9.33 0.81 20.20
C PRO A 133 10.50 1.18 19.28
N VAL A 134 10.22 1.57 18.04
CA VAL A 134 11.28 1.84 17.04
C VAL A 134 12.27 2.92 17.51
N LYS A 135 11.79 3.87 18.32
CA LYS A 135 12.59 4.96 18.88
C LYS A 135 13.72 4.49 19.78
N MET A 136 13.67 3.27 20.32
CA MET A 136 14.75 2.73 21.17
C MET A 136 16.04 2.53 20.40
N ASN A 137 15.97 2.16 19.11
CA ASN A 137 17.15 1.96 18.27
C ASN A 137 16.78 2.03 16.77
N ILE A 138 16.75 3.25 16.23
CA ILE A 138 16.38 3.50 14.83
C ILE A 138 17.37 2.83 13.87
N GLU A 139 18.66 2.91 14.19
CA GLU A 139 19.75 2.41 13.38
C GLU A 139 19.68 0.88 13.23
N ARG A 140 19.39 0.18 14.34
CA ARG A 140 19.19 -1.27 14.32
C ARG A 140 17.95 -1.66 13.52
N ALA A 141 16.82 -0.99 13.75
CA ALA A 141 15.60 -1.26 12.99
C ALA A 141 15.81 -1.05 11.48
N ALA A 142 16.47 0.06 11.10
CA ALA A 142 16.80 0.38 9.72
C ALA A 142 17.67 -0.70 9.06
N LYS A 143 18.71 -1.15 9.77
CA LYS A 143 19.61 -2.21 9.29
C LYS A 143 18.87 -3.53 9.07
N ILE A 144 17.98 -3.92 10.00
CA ILE A 144 17.24 -5.19 9.91
C ILE A 144 16.19 -5.15 8.79
N ILE A 145 15.46 -4.03 8.64
CA ILE A 145 14.45 -3.85 7.59
C ILE A 145 15.11 -3.66 6.21
N GLY A 146 16.35 -3.15 6.17
CA GLY A 146 17.05 -2.85 4.92
C GLY A 146 16.63 -1.51 4.32
N VAL A 147 16.44 -0.48 5.16
CA VAL A 147 16.10 0.89 4.76
C VAL A 147 17.08 1.90 5.34
N ASP A 148 17.05 3.13 4.83
CA ASP A 148 17.81 4.23 5.42
C ASP A 148 17.22 4.63 6.79
N PRO A 149 18.04 4.86 7.84
CA PRO A 149 17.55 5.36 9.13
C PRO A 149 16.72 6.64 9.00
N GLN A 150 17.01 7.49 8.02
CA GLN A 150 16.25 8.70 7.73
C GLN A 150 14.83 8.39 7.28
N THR A 151 14.58 7.29 6.57
CA THR A 151 13.23 6.83 6.20
C THR A 151 12.39 6.57 7.45
N ILE A 152 12.99 5.95 8.48
CA ILE A 152 12.33 5.74 9.78
C ILE A 152 12.07 7.06 10.50
N ARG A 153 13.07 7.95 10.60
CA ARG A 153 12.92 9.27 11.25
C ARG A 153 11.81 10.10 10.58
N ASN A 154 11.75 10.09 9.26
CA ASN A 154 10.69 10.74 8.49
C ASN A 154 9.32 10.15 8.82
N ARG A 155 9.21 8.81 8.92
CA ARG A 155 7.96 8.13 9.27
C ARG A 155 7.48 8.50 10.68
N ILE A 156 8.37 8.50 11.67
CA ILE A 156 8.07 8.93 13.04
C ILE A 156 7.50 10.35 13.03
N ARG A 157 8.22 11.29 12.40
CA ARG A 157 7.81 12.69 12.30
C ARG A 157 6.44 12.86 11.65
N VAL A 158 6.14 12.09 10.60
CA VAL A 158 4.84 12.16 9.91
C VAL A 158 3.70 11.65 10.80
N LEU A 159 3.90 10.53 11.50
CA LEU A 159 2.87 9.94 12.36
C LEU A 159 2.60 10.77 13.61
N GLU A 160 3.64 11.36 14.22
CA GLU A 160 3.49 12.25 15.38
C GLU A 160 2.72 13.52 15.00
N LYS A 161 3.10 14.19 13.92
CA LYS A 161 2.38 15.37 13.41
C LYS A 161 0.90 15.08 13.14
N ARG A 162 0.58 13.88 12.65
CA ARG A 162 -0.82 13.46 12.40
C ARG A 162 -1.61 13.32 13.70
N ARG A 163 -1.00 12.76 14.75
CA ARG A 163 -1.62 12.61 16.07
C ARG A 163 -1.85 13.97 16.74
N GLU A 164 -0.90 14.90 16.61
CA GLU A 164 -1.01 16.26 17.16
C GLU A 164 -2.08 17.13 16.48
N HIS A 165 -2.18 17.07 15.15
CA HIS A 165 -3.01 18.01 14.37
C HIS A 165 -4.37 17.42 13.94
N GLY A 166 -4.73 16.21 14.38
CA GLY A 166 -6.05 15.60 14.13
C GLY A 166 -6.43 15.47 12.66
N ARG A 167 -5.49 15.15 11.77
CA ARG A 167 -5.79 15.02 10.32
C ARG A 167 -6.31 13.63 9.99
N ASN A 168 -7.52 13.55 9.43
CA ASN A 168 -8.12 12.35 8.80
C ASN A 168 -7.42 11.95 7.47
N GLY A 169 -6.09 12.06 7.44
CA GLY A 169 -5.21 11.12 6.76
C GLY A 169 -5.15 11.06 5.23
N VAL A 170 -6.10 11.66 4.51
CA VAL A 170 -6.24 11.50 3.06
C VAL A 170 -6.51 12.85 2.40
N TYR A 171 -5.76 13.18 1.35
CA TYR A 171 -5.92 14.43 0.60
C TYR A 171 -7.15 14.38 -0.31
N ARG A 172 -7.42 13.23 -0.91
CA ARG A 172 -8.69 12.93 -1.60
C ARG A 172 -8.98 11.45 -1.64
N GLU A 173 -10.26 11.16 -1.61
CA GLU A 173 -10.87 9.86 -1.81
C GLU A 173 -12.02 10.06 -2.78
N ILE A 174 -12.03 9.33 -3.89
CA ILE A 174 -13.03 9.45 -4.95
C ILE A 174 -13.50 8.03 -5.26
N GLU A 175 -14.77 7.78 -5.00
CA GLU A 175 -15.42 6.53 -5.38
C GLU A 175 -15.64 6.50 -6.89
N ALA A 176 -15.41 5.33 -7.49
CA ALA A 176 -15.60 5.08 -8.91
C ALA A 176 -16.74 4.07 -9.11
N SER A 177 -17.64 4.35 -10.04
CA SER A 177 -18.67 3.40 -10.45
C SER A 177 -18.04 2.16 -11.10
N ARG A 178 -18.81 1.08 -11.25
CA ARG A 178 -18.34 -0.15 -11.90
C ARG A 178 -17.87 0.09 -13.34
N GLU A 179 -18.48 1.03 -14.03
CA GLU A 179 -18.23 1.40 -15.42
C GLU A 179 -17.09 2.42 -15.58
N GLU A 180 -16.75 3.16 -14.51
CA GLU A 180 -15.68 4.15 -14.54
C GLU A 180 -14.29 3.52 -14.45
N ASN A 181 -13.37 3.97 -15.31
CA ASN A 181 -11.96 3.60 -15.21
C ASN A 181 -11.19 4.61 -14.36
N PHE A 182 -10.21 4.11 -13.59
CA PHE A 182 -9.40 5.00 -12.75
C PHE A 182 -8.52 5.95 -13.57
N GLU A 183 -8.13 5.56 -14.77
CA GLU A 183 -7.35 6.37 -15.71
C GLU A 183 -8.15 7.60 -16.17
N ASP A 184 -9.44 7.43 -16.48
CA ASP A 184 -10.32 8.54 -16.87
C ASP A 184 -10.52 9.54 -15.71
N ILE A 185 -10.69 9.01 -14.49
CA ILE A 185 -10.76 9.83 -13.26
C ILE A 185 -9.42 10.56 -13.05
N LEU A 186 -8.28 9.89 -13.24
CA LEU A 186 -6.96 10.52 -13.09
C LEU A 186 -6.77 11.67 -14.08
N ASP A 187 -7.15 11.47 -15.34
CA ASP A 187 -7.05 12.49 -16.39
C ASP A 187 -7.95 13.69 -16.07
N TYR A 188 -9.20 13.43 -15.66
CA TYR A 188 -10.12 14.47 -15.19
C TYR A 188 -9.51 15.31 -14.06
N LEU A 189 -8.84 14.66 -13.09
CA LEU A 189 -8.20 15.33 -11.97
C LEU A 189 -6.94 16.09 -12.39
N ARG A 190 -6.12 15.54 -13.29
CA ARG A 190 -4.91 16.17 -13.82
C ARG A 190 -5.22 17.51 -14.49
N ASP A 191 -6.35 17.60 -15.16
CA ASP A 191 -6.76 18.80 -15.88
C ASP A 191 -7.25 19.91 -14.94
N ARG A 192 -7.65 19.56 -13.71
CA ARG A 192 -8.19 20.51 -12.71
C ARG A 192 -7.24 20.79 -11.55
N ASP A 193 -6.23 19.96 -11.32
CA ASP A 193 -5.29 20.08 -10.21
C ASP A 193 -3.85 20.32 -10.70
N PRO A 194 -3.33 21.56 -10.61
CA PRO A 194 -1.96 21.88 -10.98
C PRO A 194 -0.89 21.15 -10.15
N ALA A 195 -1.18 20.76 -8.91
CA ALA A 195 -0.24 19.98 -8.09
C ALA A 195 -0.14 18.54 -8.61
N LEU A 196 -1.27 17.90 -8.90
CA LEU A 196 -1.30 16.57 -9.51
C LEU A 196 -0.65 16.58 -10.90
N ARG A 197 -0.96 17.57 -11.74
CA ARG A 197 -0.33 17.70 -13.07
C ARG A 197 1.19 17.78 -13.00
N ARG A 198 1.74 18.57 -12.07
CA ARG A 198 3.18 18.64 -11.82
C ARG A 198 3.74 17.31 -11.28
N ARG A 199 2.97 16.60 -10.45
CA ARG A 199 3.35 15.29 -9.93
C ARG A 199 3.42 14.22 -11.02
N LEU A 200 2.55 14.26 -12.02
CA LEU A 200 2.51 13.28 -13.11
C LEU A 200 3.58 13.55 -14.17
N LYS A 201 3.74 14.80 -14.63
CA LYS A 201 4.76 15.19 -15.64
C LYS A 201 6.20 14.85 -15.27
N LYS A 202 6.53 14.78 -13.98
CA LYS A 202 7.89 14.51 -13.51
C LYS A 202 8.32 13.03 -13.75
N TYR A 203 7.40 12.17 -14.14
CA TYR A 203 7.62 10.72 -14.26
C TYR A 203 7.07 10.12 -15.57
N GLU A 204 6.68 10.97 -16.52
CA GLU A 204 6.62 10.66 -17.96
C GLU A 204 8.04 10.69 -18.52
#